data_AF-D7AWQ4-F1
#
_entry.id   AF-D7AWQ4-F1
#
_cell.length_a   1.000
_cell.length_b   1.000
_cell.length_c   1.000
_cell.angle_alpha   90.00
_cell.angle_beta   90.00
_cell.angle_gamma   90.00
#
_symmetry.space_group_name_H-M   'P 1'
#
loop_
_entity.id
_entity.type
_entity.pdbx_description
1 polymer ?
#
loop_
_entity_poly.entity_id
_entity_poly.type
_entity_poly.pdbx_seq_one_letter_code
_entity_poly.pdbx_strand_id
1 'polypeptide(L)'
;MSAPPQAHPSFDTDRYVRAVESADAEAMVAQYSDDARMEMIDRRTPPSAPAVLRGREEIGQALRDVCSREMTHEVLQCVSDGEHVAVTERCTYPDGGKVMSMAMLDLRDGRIVHESVVQAWDEGSVDAPQGARFDGAEQTQEFERGRMEVVRVGGRAVTRLTLMPGWRWSEHLRPLQGTDSCMRTHCGYMVSGSLACRMDDGTEREFGRGDVVFIPPGHDGWVVGGETAVMIDWCAAES
;
A
#
# COMPACT_ATOMS: atom_id res chain seq x y z
N MET A 1 -41.13 -37.29 3.31
CA MET A 1 -40.08 -37.12 4.34
C MET A 1 -39.01 -36.25 3.71
N SER A 2 -38.98 -34.97 4.04
CA SER A 2 -37.90 -34.08 3.60
C SER A 2 -36.63 -34.43 4.35
N ALA A 3 -35.50 -34.53 3.65
CA ALA A 3 -34.20 -34.75 4.29
C ALA A 3 -33.93 -33.65 5.34
N PRO A 4 -33.31 -33.97 6.48
CA PRO A 4 -32.91 -32.95 7.45
C PRO A 4 -31.97 -31.94 6.76
N PRO A 5 -32.02 -30.65 7.12
CA PRO A 5 -31.09 -29.65 6.59
C PRO A 5 -29.67 -30.13 6.85
N GLN A 6 -28.85 -30.18 5.79
CA GLN A 6 -27.43 -30.48 5.94
C GLN A 6 -26.82 -29.36 6.79
N ALA A 7 -26.13 -29.71 7.88
CA ALA A 7 -25.36 -28.74 8.63
C ALA A 7 -24.25 -28.23 7.71
N HIS A 8 -24.40 -26.99 7.25
CA HIS A 8 -23.32 -26.29 6.56
C HIS A 8 -22.16 -26.20 7.56
N PRO A 9 -20.91 -26.49 7.15
CA PRO A 9 -19.78 -26.41 8.06
C PRO A 9 -19.69 -24.98 8.60
N SER A 10 -19.66 -24.84 9.92
CA SER A 10 -19.45 -23.54 10.57
C SER A 10 -18.02 -23.07 10.37
N PHE A 11 -17.82 -21.76 10.28
CA PHE A 11 -16.49 -21.17 10.25
C PHE A 11 -15.75 -21.45 11.57
N ASP A 12 -14.48 -21.85 11.48
CA ASP A 12 -13.64 -22.16 12.65
C ASP A 12 -12.82 -20.91 13.03
N THR A 13 -13.35 -20.11 13.95
CA THR A 13 -12.71 -18.88 14.41
C THR A 13 -11.37 -19.14 15.09
N ASP A 14 -11.21 -20.26 15.78
CA ASP A 14 -9.96 -20.59 16.46
C ASP A 14 -8.87 -20.92 15.44
N ARG A 15 -9.22 -21.59 14.35
CA ARG A 15 -8.32 -21.79 13.21
C ARG A 15 -7.96 -20.46 12.56
N TYR A 16 -8.92 -19.56 12.38
CA TYR A 16 -8.66 -18.24 11.82
C TYR A 16 -7.67 -17.44 12.68
N VAL A 17 -7.94 -17.33 13.99
CA VAL A 17 -7.08 -16.61 14.94
C VAL A 17 -5.66 -17.18 14.94
N ARG A 18 -5.52 -18.51 15.03
CA ARG A 18 -4.19 -19.14 14.98
C ARG A 18 -3.44 -18.81 13.71
N ALA A 19 -4.11 -18.86 12.55
CA ALA A 19 -3.48 -18.58 11.26
C ALA A 19 -2.97 -17.13 11.17
N VAL A 20 -3.76 -16.16 11.67
CA VAL A 20 -3.38 -14.74 11.74
C VAL A 20 -2.19 -14.56 12.67
N GLU A 21 -2.28 -15.01 13.92
CA GLU A 21 -1.24 -14.78 14.94
C GLU A 21 0.08 -15.50 14.62
N SER A 22 0.04 -16.61 13.88
CA SER A 22 1.24 -17.31 13.42
C SER A 22 1.76 -16.81 12.07
N ALA A 23 1.15 -15.78 11.48
CA ALA A 23 1.43 -15.32 10.12
C ALA A 23 1.46 -16.45 9.08
N ASP A 24 0.53 -17.42 9.18
CA ASP A 24 0.43 -18.55 8.25
C ASP A 24 -0.49 -18.19 7.08
N ALA A 25 0.11 -17.59 6.05
CA ALA A 25 -0.60 -17.15 4.86
C ALA A 25 -1.41 -18.28 4.20
N GLU A 26 -0.89 -19.51 4.14
CA GLU A 26 -1.59 -20.61 3.48
C GLU A 26 -2.79 -21.09 4.30
N ALA A 27 -2.68 -21.10 5.64
CA ALA A 27 -3.82 -21.39 6.51
C ALA A 27 -4.89 -20.29 6.44
N MET A 28 -4.52 -19.02 6.27
CA MET A 28 -5.46 -17.92 6.02
C MET A 28 -6.15 -18.07 4.66
N VAL A 29 -5.38 -18.23 3.57
CA VAL A 29 -5.88 -18.40 2.20
C VAL A 29 -6.84 -19.58 2.08
N ALA A 30 -6.55 -20.68 2.77
CA ALA A 30 -7.39 -21.87 2.78
C ALA A 30 -8.79 -21.67 3.40
N GLN A 31 -9.11 -20.50 3.96
CA GLN A 31 -10.42 -20.17 4.52
C GLN A 31 -11.32 -19.38 3.55
N TYR A 32 -10.76 -18.85 2.46
CA TYR A 32 -11.52 -18.11 1.44
C TYR A 32 -12.18 -19.04 0.40
N SER A 33 -13.31 -18.60 -0.15
CA SER A 33 -13.89 -19.19 -1.37
C SER A 33 -13.05 -18.82 -2.60
N ASP A 34 -13.25 -19.55 -3.72
CA ASP A 34 -12.50 -19.29 -4.96
C ASP A 34 -12.85 -17.93 -5.56
N ASP A 35 -14.10 -17.53 -5.40
CA ASP A 35 -14.70 -16.29 -5.89
C ASP A 35 -14.68 -15.15 -4.85
N ALA A 36 -13.89 -15.30 -3.78
CA ALA A 36 -13.88 -14.33 -2.70
C ALA A 36 -13.43 -12.93 -3.16
N ARG A 37 -13.87 -11.90 -2.46
CA ARG A 37 -13.43 -10.52 -2.67
C ARG A 37 -12.91 -9.92 -1.37
N MET A 38 -11.76 -9.27 -1.42
CA MET A 38 -11.24 -8.47 -0.30
C MET A 38 -11.24 -7.00 -0.68
N GLU A 39 -11.82 -6.15 0.16
CA GLU A 39 -11.79 -4.70 0.05
C GLU A 39 -10.95 -4.12 1.19
N MET A 40 -9.95 -3.32 0.84
CA MET A 40 -9.01 -2.73 1.78
C MET A 40 -9.10 -1.21 1.73
N ILE A 41 -9.29 -0.63 2.92
CA ILE A 41 -9.28 0.80 3.16
C ILE A 41 -8.16 1.10 4.14
N ASP A 42 -7.16 1.85 3.67
CA ASP A 42 -6.01 2.26 4.46
C ASP A 42 -5.54 3.66 4.03
N ARG A 43 -4.39 4.09 4.55
CA ARG A 43 -3.77 5.38 4.20
C ARG A 43 -3.41 5.53 2.71
N ARG A 44 -3.27 4.43 1.95
CA ARG A 44 -2.94 4.39 0.52
C ARG A 44 -4.19 4.27 -0.35
N THR A 45 -5.26 3.67 0.19
CA THR A 45 -6.47 3.26 -0.53
C THR A 45 -7.70 3.84 0.16
N PRO A 46 -8.07 5.10 -0.15
CA PRO A 46 -9.10 5.82 0.60
C PRO A 46 -10.50 5.25 0.36
N PRO A 47 -11.50 5.58 1.19
CA PRO A 47 -12.88 5.11 1.01
C PRO A 47 -13.49 5.43 -0.37
N SER A 48 -13.04 6.50 -1.04
CA SER A 48 -13.50 6.86 -2.39
C SER A 48 -12.88 6.01 -3.51
N ALA A 49 -11.78 5.31 -3.23
CA ALA A 49 -11.05 4.47 -4.16
C ALA A 49 -10.30 3.34 -3.41
N PRO A 50 -11.02 2.39 -2.79
CA PRO A 50 -10.40 1.31 -2.02
C PRO A 50 -9.68 0.32 -2.94
N ALA A 51 -8.69 -0.39 -2.39
CA ALA A 51 -8.10 -1.53 -3.10
C ALA A 51 -9.08 -2.70 -3.06
N VAL A 52 -9.24 -3.37 -4.20
CA VAL A 52 -10.14 -4.51 -4.33
C VAL A 52 -9.41 -5.68 -4.96
N LEU A 53 -9.20 -6.74 -4.19
CA LEU A 53 -8.62 -8.01 -4.64
C LEU A 53 -9.73 -9.00 -4.96
N ARG A 54 -9.54 -9.76 -6.04
CA ARG A 54 -10.56 -10.66 -6.59
C ARG A 54 -10.03 -12.08 -6.72
N GLY A 55 -10.76 -12.99 -6.09
CA GLY A 55 -10.47 -14.41 -6.07
C GLY A 55 -9.34 -14.77 -5.12
N ARG A 56 -9.26 -16.07 -4.82
CA ARG A 56 -8.32 -16.61 -3.84
C ARG A 56 -6.84 -16.38 -4.21
N GLU A 57 -6.53 -16.31 -5.50
CA GLU A 57 -5.15 -16.13 -5.97
C GLU A 57 -4.60 -14.74 -5.63
N GLU A 58 -5.31 -13.66 -6.01
CA GLU A 58 -4.92 -12.28 -5.72
C GLU A 58 -4.88 -12.01 -4.21
N ILE A 59 -5.90 -12.48 -3.49
CA ILE A 59 -5.96 -12.38 -2.02
C ILE A 59 -4.76 -13.11 -1.40
N GLY A 60 -4.44 -14.31 -1.88
CA GLY A 60 -3.32 -15.08 -1.35
C GLY A 60 -1.96 -14.45 -1.63
N GLN A 61 -1.80 -13.76 -2.77
CA GLN A 61 -0.57 -12.99 -3.02
C GLN A 61 -0.42 -11.86 -2.00
N ALA A 62 -1.49 -11.14 -1.69
CA ALA A 62 -1.47 -10.06 -0.69
C ALA A 62 -1.21 -10.60 0.73
N LEU A 63 -1.86 -11.69 1.14
CA LEU A 63 -1.63 -12.29 2.46
C LEU A 63 -0.20 -12.82 2.61
N ARG A 64 0.36 -13.44 1.57
CA ARG A 64 1.77 -13.88 1.58
C ARG A 64 2.73 -12.70 1.71
N ASP A 65 2.47 -11.59 1.01
CA ASP A 65 3.27 -10.37 1.16
C ASP A 65 3.23 -9.85 2.60
N VAL A 66 2.03 -9.72 3.19
CA VAL A 66 1.88 -9.28 4.59
C VAL A 66 2.61 -10.21 5.55
N CYS A 67 2.41 -11.52 5.46
CA CYS A 67 3.06 -12.51 6.34
C CYS A 67 4.58 -12.60 6.13
N SER A 68 5.11 -12.11 5.01
CA SER A 68 6.56 -12.07 4.77
C SER A 68 7.26 -10.91 5.49
N ARG A 69 6.50 -9.90 5.93
CA ARG A 69 7.03 -8.73 6.63
C ARG A 69 7.37 -9.10 8.07
N GLU A 70 8.46 -8.55 8.58
CA GLU A 70 8.81 -8.70 9.98
C GLU A 70 7.84 -7.84 10.82
N MET A 71 6.83 -8.48 11.42
CA MET A 71 5.89 -7.87 12.37
C MET A 71 5.24 -8.96 13.25
N THR A 72 4.67 -8.58 14.39
CA THR A 72 3.79 -9.46 15.15
C THR A 72 2.33 -9.19 14.81
N HIS A 73 1.51 -10.23 14.90
CA HIS A 73 0.06 -10.21 14.70
C HIS A 73 -0.63 -10.65 16.00
N GLU A 74 -1.54 -9.84 16.53
CA GLU A 74 -2.29 -10.15 17.76
C GLU A 74 -3.78 -9.92 17.51
N VAL A 75 -4.59 -10.99 17.61
CA VAL A 75 -6.05 -10.84 17.47
C VAL A 75 -6.64 -10.45 18.82
N LEU A 76 -7.13 -9.21 18.90
CA LEU A 76 -7.71 -8.65 20.11
C LEU A 76 -9.14 -9.15 20.34
N GLN A 77 -9.93 -9.26 19.27
CA GLN A 77 -11.29 -9.77 19.30
C GLN A 77 -11.61 -10.52 18.01
N CYS A 78 -12.32 -11.64 18.14
CA CYS A 78 -12.90 -12.38 17.03
C CYS A 78 -14.28 -12.88 17.47
N VAL A 79 -15.34 -12.42 16.80
CA VAL A 79 -16.72 -12.78 17.11
C VAL A 79 -17.41 -13.27 15.85
N SER A 80 -18.25 -14.29 15.97
CA SER A 80 -19.04 -14.83 14.86
C SER A 80 -20.50 -15.00 15.25
N ASP A 81 -21.40 -14.75 14.30
CA ASP A 81 -22.82 -15.05 14.42
C ASP A 81 -23.27 -16.24 13.54
N GLY A 82 -22.32 -16.87 12.82
CA GLY A 82 -22.56 -17.98 11.89
C GLY A 82 -22.59 -17.56 10.41
N GLU A 83 -22.99 -16.33 10.09
CA GLU A 83 -23.00 -15.77 8.72
C GLU A 83 -21.89 -14.73 8.53
N HIS A 84 -21.53 -14.04 9.61
CA HIS A 84 -20.49 -13.02 9.65
C HIS A 84 -19.45 -13.31 10.73
N VAL A 85 -18.26 -12.77 10.52
CA VAL A 85 -17.18 -12.71 11.53
C VAL A 85 -16.65 -11.29 11.61
N ALA A 86 -16.54 -10.74 12.81
CA ALA A 86 -15.86 -9.46 13.05
C ALA A 86 -14.54 -9.72 13.76
N VAL A 87 -13.46 -9.17 13.24
CA VAL A 87 -12.10 -9.34 13.75
C VAL A 87 -11.48 -7.98 14.03
N THR A 88 -10.78 -7.88 15.15
CA THR A 88 -9.98 -6.72 15.55
C THR A 88 -8.57 -7.22 15.83
N GLU A 89 -7.58 -6.72 15.10
CA GLU A 89 -6.20 -7.20 15.13
C GLU A 89 -5.24 -6.02 15.28
N ARG A 90 -4.21 -6.19 16.11
CA ARG A 90 -3.09 -5.25 16.20
C ARG A 90 -1.83 -5.88 15.62
N CYS A 91 -1.24 -5.20 14.64
CA CYS A 91 0.10 -5.53 14.17
C CYS A 91 1.13 -4.60 14.81
N THR A 92 2.32 -5.12 15.14
CA THR A 92 3.43 -4.31 15.66
C THR A 92 4.72 -4.58 14.87
N TYR A 93 5.30 -3.52 14.32
CA TYR A 93 6.57 -3.57 13.59
C TYR A 93 7.79 -3.54 14.54
N PRO A 94 8.98 -3.98 14.09
CA PRO A 94 10.21 -3.96 14.88
C PRO A 94 10.61 -2.58 15.41
N ASP A 95 10.23 -1.52 14.71
CA ASP A 95 10.45 -0.13 15.12
C ASP A 95 9.44 0.37 16.17
N GLY A 96 8.49 -0.48 16.56
CA GLY A 96 7.42 -0.19 17.52
C GLY A 96 6.17 0.43 16.89
N GLY A 97 6.18 0.74 15.59
CA GLY A 97 5.02 1.25 14.87
C GLY A 97 3.87 0.22 14.85
N LYS A 98 2.64 0.69 15.05
CA LYS A 98 1.47 -0.20 15.09
C LYS A 98 0.49 0.06 13.96
N VAL A 99 -0.25 -1.00 13.65
CA VAL A 99 -1.43 -0.97 12.80
C VAL A 99 -2.59 -1.58 13.56
N MET A 100 -3.68 -0.85 13.63
CA MET A 100 -4.96 -1.34 14.11
C MET A 100 -5.80 -1.72 12.89
N SER A 101 -6.09 -3.01 12.73
CA SER A 101 -6.92 -3.57 11.66
C SER A 101 -8.27 -4.02 12.20
N MET A 102 -9.35 -3.67 11.51
CA MET A 102 -10.68 -4.18 11.77
C MET A 102 -11.25 -4.77 10.49
N ALA A 103 -11.71 -6.02 10.55
CA ALA A 103 -12.25 -6.75 9.40
C ALA A 103 -13.67 -7.26 9.68
N MET A 104 -14.52 -7.17 8.67
CA MET A 104 -15.81 -7.87 8.59
C MET A 104 -15.72 -8.93 7.50
N LEU A 105 -15.97 -10.19 7.85
CA LEU A 105 -15.97 -11.33 6.94
C LEU A 105 -17.42 -11.79 6.72
N ASP A 106 -17.85 -11.87 5.47
CA ASP A 106 -19.10 -12.50 5.08
C ASP A 106 -18.84 -13.95 4.66
N LEU A 107 -19.66 -14.87 5.16
CA LEU A 107 -19.47 -16.31 4.99
C LEU A 107 -20.49 -16.94 4.06
N ARG A 108 -20.04 -17.95 3.30
CA ARG A 108 -20.89 -18.91 2.59
C ARG A 108 -20.30 -20.30 2.78
N ASP A 109 -21.09 -21.23 3.29
CA ASP A 109 -20.65 -22.62 3.56
C ASP A 109 -19.37 -22.69 4.41
N GLY A 110 -19.26 -21.82 5.43
CA GLY A 110 -18.09 -21.75 6.32
C GLY A 110 -16.82 -21.23 5.65
N ARG A 111 -16.93 -20.59 4.48
CA ARG A 111 -15.82 -19.95 3.75
C ARG A 111 -16.05 -18.46 3.62
N ILE A 112 -14.98 -17.68 3.65
CA ILE A 112 -15.01 -16.23 3.45
C ILE A 112 -15.29 -15.96 1.96
N VAL A 113 -16.43 -15.33 1.66
CA VAL A 113 -16.77 -14.87 0.30
C VAL A 113 -16.52 -13.38 0.12
N HIS A 114 -16.53 -12.62 1.20
CA HIS A 114 -16.20 -11.21 1.18
C HIS A 114 -15.52 -10.80 2.48
N GLU A 115 -14.53 -9.93 2.38
CA GLU A 115 -13.86 -9.29 3.50
C GLU A 115 -13.76 -7.80 3.23
N SER A 116 -14.17 -6.99 4.20
CA SER A 116 -13.92 -5.55 4.22
C SER A 116 -13.01 -5.24 5.41
N VAL A 117 -11.83 -4.67 5.13
CA VAL A 117 -10.83 -4.35 6.14
C VAL A 117 -10.54 -2.85 6.15
N VAL A 118 -10.50 -2.27 7.36
CA VAL A 118 -10.05 -0.90 7.60
C VAL A 118 -8.81 -0.94 8.47
N GLN A 119 -7.78 -0.21 8.07
CA GLN A 119 -6.53 -0.08 8.81
C GLN A 119 -6.29 1.35 9.26
N ALA A 120 -5.94 1.51 10.53
CA ALA A 120 -5.38 2.74 11.09
C ALA A 120 -3.93 2.51 11.48
N TRP A 121 -3.04 3.39 11.03
CA TRP A 121 -1.61 3.30 11.28
C TRP A 121 -1.21 4.37 12.30
N ASP A 122 -0.15 4.09 13.08
CA ASP A 122 0.53 5.11 13.89
C ASP A 122 1.19 6.15 12.96
N GLU A 123 0.40 7.09 12.43
CA GLU A 123 0.90 8.20 11.63
C GLU A 123 1.33 9.34 12.55
N GLY A 124 2.62 9.69 12.53
CA GLY A 124 3.12 10.88 13.21
C GLY A 124 3.19 10.80 14.74
N SER A 125 3.06 9.61 15.34
CA SER A 125 3.31 9.40 16.77
C SER A 125 4.81 9.41 17.05
N VAL A 126 5.42 10.59 16.94
CA VAL A 126 6.80 10.84 17.32
C VAL A 126 6.81 11.62 18.63
N ASP A 127 7.30 11.00 19.69
CA ASP A 127 7.30 11.56 21.05
C ASP A 127 8.31 12.71 21.25
N ALA A 128 9.02 13.10 20.18
CA ALA A 128 10.01 14.17 20.18
C ALA A 128 10.12 14.84 18.80
N PRO A 129 10.56 16.11 18.74
CA PRO A 129 10.92 16.76 17.48
C PRO A 129 11.97 15.96 16.71
N GLN A 130 11.71 15.73 15.43
CA GLN A 130 12.62 15.04 14.52
C GLN A 130 13.07 15.98 13.40
N GLY A 131 14.28 15.72 12.90
CA GLY A 131 14.81 16.35 11.69
C GLY A 131 15.68 15.36 10.95
N ALA A 132 15.61 15.40 9.62
CA ALA A 132 16.42 14.58 8.75
C ALA A 132 17.13 15.44 7.71
N ARG A 133 18.25 14.93 7.18
CA ARG A 133 19.00 15.55 6.08
C ARG A 133 19.11 14.54 4.94
N PHE A 134 18.94 15.00 3.71
CA PHE A 134 19.21 14.17 2.54
C PHE A 134 20.69 13.85 2.37
N ASP A 135 21.58 14.70 2.89
CA ASP A 135 23.01 14.38 2.97
C ASP A 135 23.20 13.22 3.95
N GLY A 136 23.55 12.04 3.42
CA GLY A 136 23.58 10.80 4.19
C GLY A 136 22.22 10.12 4.33
N ALA A 137 21.31 10.32 3.37
CA ALA A 137 20.01 9.66 3.32
C ALA A 137 20.12 8.14 3.53
N GLU A 138 19.15 7.60 4.28
CA GLU A 138 19.07 6.17 4.64
C GLU A 138 19.01 5.27 3.41
N GLN A 139 18.32 5.73 2.37
CA GLN A 139 18.26 5.06 1.09
C GLN A 139 18.65 6.04 -0.02
N THR A 140 19.61 5.64 -0.83
CA THR A 140 19.98 6.33 -2.07
C THR A 140 19.92 5.34 -3.22
N GLN A 141 19.23 5.72 -4.29
CA GLN A 141 19.17 4.95 -5.52
C GLN A 141 19.49 5.86 -6.70
N GLU A 142 20.47 5.44 -7.51
CA GLU A 142 20.79 6.10 -8.78
C GLU A 142 20.21 5.30 -9.94
N PHE A 143 19.78 6.02 -10.96
CA PHE A 143 19.30 5.46 -12.22
C PHE A 143 19.74 6.39 -13.37
N GLU A 144 19.56 5.92 -14.60
CA GLU A 144 19.96 6.72 -15.74
C GLU A 144 19.23 8.07 -15.72
N ARG A 145 20.01 9.16 -15.75
CA ARG A 145 19.55 10.55 -15.66
C ARG A 145 18.78 10.93 -14.39
N GLY A 146 18.90 10.17 -13.30
CA GLY A 146 18.33 10.61 -12.04
C GLY A 146 18.85 9.94 -10.79
N ARG A 147 18.47 10.52 -9.67
CA ARG A 147 18.82 10.06 -8.34
C ARG A 147 17.62 10.26 -7.42
N MET A 148 17.39 9.26 -6.58
CA MET A 148 16.38 9.26 -5.53
C MET A 148 17.08 9.10 -4.18
N GLU A 149 16.72 9.95 -3.23
CA GLU A 149 17.18 9.87 -1.85
C GLU A 149 15.97 9.89 -0.93
N VAL A 150 15.91 8.95 0.02
CA VAL A 150 14.78 8.83 0.95
C VAL A 150 15.28 9.03 2.37
N VAL A 151 14.58 9.89 3.09
CA VAL A 151 14.74 10.08 4.54
C VAL A 151 13.42 9.81 5.23
N ARG A 152 13.45 9.45 6.52
CA ARG A 152 12.24 9.36 7.33
C ARG A 152 12.18 10.48 8.35
N VAL A 153 11.02 11.14 8.45
CA VAL A 153 10.75 12.17 9.45
C VAL A 153 9.27 12.16 9.82
N GLY A 154 8.94 12.21 11.10
CA GLY A 154 7.55 12.17 11.56
C GLY A 154 6.83 10.88 11.19
N GLY A 155 7.55 9.74 11.14
CA GLY A 155 7.00 8.45 10.72
C GLY A 155 6.70 8.33 9.21
N ARG A 156 7.06 9.34 8.40
CA ARG A 156 6.80 9.36 6.95
C ARG A 156 8.10 9.33 6.16
N ALA A 157 8.08 8.64 5.02
CA ALA A 157 9.15 8.73 4.05
C ALA A 157 9.02 10.04 3.26
N VAL A 158 10.14 10.74 3.09
CA VAL A 158 10.24 11.93 2.24
C VAL A 158 11.36 11.69 1.24
N THR A 159 11.03 11.85 -0.03
CA THR A 159 11.92 11.55 -1.14
C THR A 159 12.40 12.83 -1.80
N ARG A 160 13.71 12.95 -2.02
CA ARG A 160 14.28 13.93 -2.96
C ARG A 160 14.55 13.23 -4.28
N LEU A 161 13.88 13.68 -5.34
CA LEU A 161 14.15 13.29 -6.71
C LEU A 161 14.98 14.38 -7.38
N THR A 162 16.13 13.99 -7.93
CA THR A 162 16.99 14.86 -8.75
C THR A 162 17.04 14.27 -10.15
N LEU A 163 16.49 14.97 -11.13
CA LEU A 163 16.27 14.47 -12.49
C LEU A 163 16.97 15.39 -13.48
N MET A 164 17.90 14.82 -14.24
CA MET A 164 18.72 15.58 -15.19
C MET A 164 17.96 15.86 -16.50
N PRO A 165 18.35 16.90 -17.27
CA PRO A 165 17.76 17.16 -18.59
C PRO A 165 17.76 15.92 -19.49
N GLY A 166 16.65 15.72 -20.19
CA GLY A 166 16.41 14.53 -21.01
C GLY A 166 15.94 13.30 -20.23
N TRP A 167 15.79 13.38 -18.90
CA TRP A 167 15.15 12.29 -18.15
C TRP A 167 13.65 12.20 -18.51
N ARG A 168 13.18 10.95 -18.63
CA ARG A 168 11.79 10.57 -18.87
C ARG A 168 11.50 9.22 -18.22
N TRP A 169 10.40 9.10 -17.48
CA TRP A 169 10.04 7.89 -16.74
C TRP A 169 9.95 6.66 -17.65
N SER A 170 9.22 6.78 -18.77
CA SER A 170 9.01 5.67 -19.71
C SER A 170 10.28 5.18 -20.41
N GLU A 171 11.33 5.99 -20.45
CA GLU A 171 12.63 5.62 -21.02
C GLU A 171 13.57 5.04 -19.95
N HIS A 172 13.62 5.67 -18.78
CA HIS A 172 14.69 5.44 -17.80
C HIS A 172 14.27 4.58 -16.60
N LEU A 173 12.98 4.53 -16.25
CA LEU A 173 12.47 3.76 -15.11
C LEU A 173 11.53 2.61 -15.51
N ARG A 174 10.80 2.71 -16.61
CA ARG A 174 9.94 1.63 -17.10
C ARG A 174 10.64 0.27 -17.17
N PRO A 175 11.89 0.14 -17.69
CA PRO A 175 12.59 -1.16 -17.71
C PRO A 175 12.82 -1.76 -16.31
N LEU A 176 12.90 -0.92 -15.28
CA LEU A 176 13.09 -1.33 -13.89
C LEU A 176 11.77 -1.63 -13.18
N GLN A 177 10.69 -0.92 -13.52
CA GLN A 177 9.39 -1.04 -12.87
C GLN A 177 8.45 -2.07 -13.53
N GLY A 178 8.70 -2.43 -14.79
CA GLY A 178 7.91 -3.45 -15.50
C GLY A 178 6.46 -3.06 -15.80
N THR A 179 6.11 -1.77 -15.68
CA THR A 179 4.77 -1.21 -15.91
C THR A 179 4.77 -0.27 -17.12
N ASP A 180 3.60 -0.04 -17.72
CA ASP A 180 3.48 0.85 -18.89
C ASP A 180 3.54 2.33 -18.52
N SER A 181 3.10 2.66 -17.30
CA SER A 181 3.09 3.99 -16.70
C SER A 181 3.51 3.93 -15.23
N CYS A 182 3.89 5.08 -14.67
CA CYS A 182 4.20 5.19 -13.25
C CYS A 182 2.93 4.98 -12.43
N MET A 183 2.93 3.94 -11.60
CA MET A 183 1.80 3.60 -10.73
C MET A 183 1.93 4.17 -9.31
N ARG A 184 2.90 5.05 -9.07
CA ARG A 184 3.07 5.72 -7.78
C ARG A 184 2.24 6.99 -7.74
N THR A 185 1.71 7.32 -6.56
CA THR A 185 1.19 8.65 -6.29
C THR A 185 2.35 9.57 -5.94
N HIS A 186 2.39 10.76 -6.54
CA HIS A 186 3.34 11.81 -6.19
C HIS A 186 2.59 12.97 -5.53
N CYS A 187 3.07 13.42 -4.37
CA CYS A 187 2.59 14.62 -3.72
C CYS A 187 3.81 15.40 -3.25
N GLY A 188 4.11 16.53 -3.89
CA GLY A 188 5.44 17.11 -3.79
C GLY A 188 5.52 18.61 -3.99
N TYR A 189 6.73 19.12 -3.86
CA TYR A 189 7.11 20.51 -4.08
C TYR A 189 8.31 20.59 -5.02
N MET A 190 8.17 21.41 -6.06
CA MET A 190 9.24 21.63 -7.05
C MET A 190 10.26 22.65 -6.53
N VAL A 191 11.47 22.19 -6.23
CA VAL A 191 12.58 23.01 -5.72
C VAL A 191 13.30 23.76 -6.85
N SER A 192 13.52 23.09 -7.99
CA SER A 192 14.20 23.67 -9.18
C SER A 192 13.76 22.96 -10.45
N GLY A 193 14.06 23.57 -11.61
CA GLY A 193 13.66 23.07 -12.93
C GLY A 193 12.15 22.93 -13.11
N SER A 194 11.77 22.14 -14.12
CA SER A 194 10.38 21.84 -14.45
C SER A 194 10.21 20.37 -14.82
N LEU A 195 9.06 19.80 -14.45
CA LEU A 195 8.59 18.49 -14.89
C LEU A 195 7.28 18.65 -15.66
N ALA A 196 7.16 17.93 -16.76
CA ALA A 196 5.88 17.69 -17.39
C ALA A 196 5.40 16.27 -17.09
N CYS A 197 4.09 16.13 -17.00
CA CYS A 197 3.40 14.88 -16.73
C CYS A 197 2.32 14.68 -17.78
N ARG A 198 2.17 13.44 -18.27
CA ARG A 198 1.04 13.01 -19.08
C ARG A 198 0.36 11.81 -18.43
N MET A 199 -0.92 11.94 -18.13
CA MET A 199 -1.77 10.84 -17.66
C MET A 199 -2.12 9.87 -18.80
N ASP A 200 -2.51 8.64 -18.45
CA ASP A 200 -2.93 7.63 -19.43
C ASP A 200 -4.19 8.04 -20.24
N ASP A 201 -4.99 8.96 -19.71
CA ASP A 201 -6.14 9.57 -20.43
C ASP A 201 -5.73 10.70 -21.41
N GLY A 202 -4.44 11.02 -21.48
CA GLY A 202 -3.87 12.06 -22.32
C GLY A 202 -3.82 13.45 -21.68
N THR A 203 -4.33 13.64 -20.46
CA THR A 203 -4.22 14.91 -19.73
C THR A 203 -2.75 15.25 -19.48
N GLU A 204 -2.32 16.44 -19.90
CA GLU A 204 -0.95 16.92 -19.72
C GLU A 204 -0.89 18.16 -18.82
N ARG A 205 0.17 18.23 -18.00
CA ARG A 205 0.47 19.41 -17.18
C ARG A 205 1.96 19.56 -16.95
N GLU A 206 2.44 20.79 -16.94
CA GLU A 206 3.79 21.17 -16.52
C GLU A 206 3.76 21.78 -15.12
N PHE A 207 4.80 21.48 -14.34
CA PHE A 207 5.05 21.99 -13.00
C PHE A 207 6.47 22.55 -12.94
N GLY A 208 6.61 23.79 -12.51
CA GLY A 208 7.89 24.48 -12.35
C GLY A 208 8.23 24.76 -10.89
N ARG A 209 9.39 25.37 -10.67
CA ARG A 209 9.83 25.80 -9.32
C ARG A 209 8.73 26.57 -8.57
N GLY A 210 8.46 26.13 -7.34
CA GLY A 210 7.47 26.74 -6.45
C GLY A 210 6.10 26.07 -6.50
N ASP A 211 5.84 25.22 -7.51
CA ASP A 211 4.59 24.48 -7.60
C ASP A 211 4.51 23.38 -6.54
N VAL A 212 3.31 23.23 -5.99
CA VAL A 212 2.90 22.05 -5.22
C VAL A 212 2.17 21.12 -6.18
N VAL A 213 2.59 19.86 -6.18
CA VAL A 213 2.27 18.87 -7.21
C VAL A 213 1.47 17.75 -6.58
N PHE A 214 0.41 17.31 -7.26
CA PHE A 214 -0.26 16.05 -6.99
C PHE A 214 -0.46 15.33 -8.32
N ILE A 215 0.13 14.14 -8.46
CA ILE A 215 0.02 13.30 -9.66
C ILE A 215 -0.44 11.91 -9.21
N PRO A 216 -1.65 11.46 -9.60
CA PRO A 216 -2.13 10.13 -9.26
C PRO A 216 -1.46 9.04 -10.10
N PRO A 217 -1.62 7.74 -9.74
CA PRO A 217 -1.12 6.62 -10.54
C PRO A 217 -1.62 6.67 -11.99
N GLY A 218 -0.81 6.15 -12.92
CA GLY A 218 -1.15 6.08 -14.34
C GLY A 218 -0.64 7.27 -15.15
N HIS A 219 0.67 7.54 -15.10
CA HIS A 219 1.28 8.66 -15.82
C HIS A 219 2.72 8.41 -16.31
N ASP A 220 3.15 9.19 -17.29
CA ASP A 220 4.55 9.37 -17.67
C ASP A 220 5.02 10.77 -17.24
N GLY A 221 6.30 10.92 -16.92
CA GLY A 221 6.88 12.19 -16.47
C GLY A 221 8.24 12.45 -17.09
N TRP A 222 8.55 13.71 -17.40
CA TRP A 222 9.85 14.08 -17.99
C TRP A 222 10.31 15.47 -17.59
N VAL A 223 11.63 15.68 -17.62
CA VAL A 223 12.24 16.99 -17.38
C VAL A 223 12.00 17.89 -18.58
N VAL A 224 11.52 19.11 -18.33
CA VAL A 224 11.33 20.15 -19.34
C VAL A 224 12.54 21.09 -19.36
N GLY A 225 13.09 21.34 -20.54
CA GLY A 225 14.19 22.28 -20.74
C GLY A 225 15.57 21.71 -20.36
N GLY A 226 16.50 22.62 -20.06
CA GLY A 226 17.91 22.30 -19.81
C GLY A 226 18.35 22.40 -18.35
N GLU A 227 17.42 22.67 -17.42
CA GLU A 227 17.70 22.76 -15.98
C GLU A 227 17.38 21.43 -15.30
N THR A 228 18.22 20.99 -14.37
CA THR A 228 17.94 19.82 -13.53
C THR A 228 16.71 20.08 -12.67
N ALA A 229 15.71 19.20 -12.77
CA ALA A 229 14.53 19.25 -11.94
C ALA A 229 14.79 18.60 -10.59
N VAL A 230 14.41 19.27 -9.50
CA VAL A 230 14.48 18.72 -8.14
C VAL A 230 13.10 18.81 -7.50
N MET A 231 12.59 17.68 -7.04
CA MET A 231 11.30 17.56 -6.34
C MET A 231 11.48 16.94 -4.96
N ILE A 232 10.81 17.50 -3.96
CA ILE A 232 10.61 16.85 -2.66
C ILE A 232 9.22 16.23 -2.66
N ASP A 233 9.11 14.95 -2.36
CA ASP A 233 7.89 14.16 -2.50
C ASP A 233 7.58 13.39 -1.21
N TRP A 234 6.34 13.45 -0.74
CA TRP A 234 5.87 12.81 0.49
C TRP A 234 5.15 11.47 0.25
N CYS A 235 4.90 11.08 -1.00
CA CYS A 235 4.15 9.87 -1.34
C CYS A 235 4.97 8.86 -2.18
N ALA A 236 6.01 9.31 -2.91
CA ALA A 236 6.74 8.45 -3.84
C ALA A 236 7.34 7.18 -3.21
N ALA A 237 7.77 7.23 -1.95
CA ALA A 237 8.42 6.10 -1.26
C ALA A 237 7.47 5.33 -0.33
N GLU A 238 6.17 5.63 -0.32
CA GLU A 238 5.21 4.85 0.48
C GLU A 238 5.08 3.43 -0.12
N SER A 239 5.57 2.43 0.62
CA SER A 239 5.38 0.99 0.40
C SER A 239 4.29 0.46 1.32
#